data_AF-A0A7Y4XU62-F1
#
_entry.id   AF-A0A7Y4XU62-F1
#
_cell.length_a   1.000
_cell.length_b   1.000
_cell.length_c   1.000
_cell.angle_alpha   90.00
_cell.angle_beta   90.00
_cell.angle_gamma   90.00
#
_symmetry.space_group_name_H-M   'P 1'
#
loop_
_entity.id
_entity.type
_entity.pdbx_description
1 polymer ?
#
loop_
_entity_poly.entity_id
_entity_poly.type
_entity_poly.pdbx_seq_one_letter_code
_entity_poly.pdbx_strand_id
1 'polypeptide(L)'
;MMASLAKPALQIRFSPQELQTISHQIRQDFAPCLNLAGVLSRSTIKLSPQALRDISAEISREFAPKHSMAEAKLVLLPVDPQHIHAYWTLTTPQMTTLSKATNNKALTLRIYSETPTIHATPQPATWFDVAIHAEPTQQTVRLPDTLTNTPSARLYATVINQANADNNITLHVQSNTLDYVGDRHATDLCEEFKSSSSSPHYSGKTGL
;
A
#
# COMPACT_ATOMS: atom_id res chain seq x y z
N MET A 1 -29.96 -41.66 16.74
CA MET A 1 -30.19 -40.38 17.45
C MET A 1 -28.84 -39.69 17.57
N MET A 2 -28.57 -38.64 16.80
CA MET A 2 -27.30 -37.90 16.83
C MET A 2 -27.53 -36.58 17.55
N ALA A 3 -26.88 -36.38 18.69
CA ALA A 3 -26.98 -35.15 19.48
C ALA A 3 -26.11 -34.05 18.85
N SER A 4 -26.75 -32.92 18.56
CA SER A 4 -26.10 -31.68 18.10
C SER A 4 -25.45 -30.96 19.28
N LEU A 5 -24.11 -30.83 19.25
CA LEU A 5 -23.38 -29.95 20.18
C LEU A 5 -23.37 -28.53 19.62
N ALA A 6 -24.27 -27.68 20.10
CA ALA A 6 -24.23 -26.25 19.83
C ALA A 6 -23.08 -25.60 20.62
N LYS A 7 -22.15 -24.97 19.89
CA LYS A 7 -21.01 -24.22 20.43
C LYS A 7 -21.55 -22.91 21.04
N PRO A 8 -21.37 -22.63 22.35
CA PRO A 8 -21.87 -21.38 22.91
C PRO A 8 -21.03 -20.21 22.37
N ALA A 9 -21.68 -19.32 21.62
CA ALA A 9 -21.10 -18.04 21.26
C ALA A 9 -20.96 -17.21 22.54
N LEU A 10 -19.72 -16.89 22.93
CA LEU A 10 -19.43 -15.97 24.02
C LEU A 10 -19.93 -14.57 23.60
N GLN A 11 -21.14 -14.21 24.00
CA GLN A 11 -21.61 -12.83 23.94
C GLN A 11 -20.88 -12.04 25.03
N ILE A 12 -19.74 -11.46 24.69
CA ILE A 12 -19.06 -10.51 25.56
C ILE A 12 -19.92 -9.25 25.61
N ARG A 13 -20.53 -8.99 26.78
CA ARG A 13 -21.30 -7.78 27.04
C ARG A 13 -20.43 -6.81 27.81
N PHE A 14 -20.05 -5.72 27.17
CA PHE A 14 -19.38 -4.60 27.83
C PHE A 14 -20.41 -3.65 28.43
N SER A 15 -20.17 -3.19 29.64
CA SER A 15 -20.83 -2.02 30.19
C SER A 15 -20.39 -0.75 29.45
N PRO A 16 -21.18 0.35 29.52
CA PRO A 16 -20.79 1.63 28.92
C PRO A 16 -19.43 2.16 29.42
N GLN A 17 -19.11 1.92 30.69
CA GLN A 17 -17.85 2.34 31.30
C GLN A 17 -16.67 1.51 30.80
N GLU A 18 -16.83 0.20 30.70
CA GLU A 18 -15.79 -0.68 30.13
C GLU A 18 -15.50 -0.31 28.68
N LEU A 19 -16.56 -0.05 27.90
CA LEU A 19 -16.41 0.35 26.50
C LEU A 19 -15.68 1.69 26.36
N GLN A 20 -15.94 2.64 27.27
CA GLN A 20 -15.23 3.91 27.31
C GLN A 20 -13.75 3.73 27.69
N THR A 21 -13.45 2.89 28.68
CA THR A 21 -12.07 2.56 29.08
C THR A 21 -11.31 1.89 27.95
N ILE A 22 -11.90 0.89 27.29
CA ILE A 22 -11.30 0.21 26.14
C ILE A 22 -11.03 1.20 24.99
N SER A 23 -12.01 2.06 24.68
CA SER A 23 -11.84 3.10 23.67
C SER A 23 -10.73 4.10 24.01
N HIS A 24 -10.57 4.44 25.29
CA HIS A 24 -9.50 5.32 25.73
C HIS A 24 -8.13 4.64 25.60
N GLN A 25 -8.03 3.38 26.02
CA GLN A 25 -6.81 2.58 25.95
C GLN A 25 -6.36 2.38 24.50
N ILE A 26 -7.26 1.99 23.59
CA ILE A 26 -6.97 1.86 22.16
C ILE A 26 -6.48 3.19 21.58
N ARG A 27 -7.12 4.31 21.97
CA ARG A 27 -6.67 5.63 21.54
C ARG A 27 -5.28 5.98 22.03
N GLN A 28 -4.87 5.53 23.22
CA GLN A 28 -3.51 5.77 23.71
C GLN A 28 -2.48 4.88 23.03
N ASP A 29 -2.80 3.59 22.88
CA ASP A 29 -1.87 2.59 22.35
C ASP A 29 -1.68 2.72 20.83
N PHE A 30 -2.70 3.22 20.13
CA PHE A 30 -2.72 3.33 18.66
C PHE A 30 -2.87 4.76 18.16
N ALA A 31 -2.82 5.78 19.04
CA ALA A 31 -2.62 7.14 18.55
C ALA A 31 -1.25 7.21 17.87
N PRO A 32 -1.16 7.78 16.66
CA PRO A 32 0.13 8.05 16.07
C PRO A 32 0.90 8.97 17.01
N CYS A 33 2.00 8.47 17.56
CA CYS A 33 2.96 9.25 18.33
C CYS A 33 3.66 10.22 17.36
N LEU A 34 2.95 11.28 16.97
CA LEU A 34 3.57 12.40 16.28
C LEU A 34 4.50 13.06 17.30
N ASN A 35 5.78 12.68 17.26
CA ASN A 35 6.86 13.38 17.96
C ASN A 35 6.98 14.80 17.36
N LEU A 36 6.04 15.66 17.73
CA LEU A 36 5.95 17.07 17.37
C LEU A 36 6.82 17.96 18.27
N ALA A 37 7.65 17.35 19.13
CA ALA A 37 8.53 18.04 20.07
C ALA A 37 9.52 19.02 19.40
N GLY A 38 9.69 18.97 18.08
CA GLY A 38 10.54 19.91 17.32
C GLY A 38 9.84 20.91 16.40
N VAL A 39 8.53 20.81 16.14
CA VAL A 39 7.88 21.58 15.05
C VAL A 39 6.75 22.52 15.51
N LEU A 40 6.28 22.40 16.75
CA LEU A 40 5.17 23.23 17.23
C LEU A 40 5.63 24.33 18.19
N SER A 41 6.40 25.28 17.68
CA SER A 41 6.19 26.67 18.08
C SER A 41 4.81 27.10 17.56
N ARG A 42 3.74 26.71 18.26
CA ARG A 42 2.35 27.05 17.93
C ARG A 42 2.14 28.55 18.14
N SER A 43 2.41 29.35 17.11
CA SER A 43 1.64 30.56 16.89
C SER A 43 0.18 30.11 16.70
N THR A 44 -0.69 30.47 17.63
CA THR A 44 -2.12 30.21 17.50
C THR A 44 -2.63 31.15 16.42
N ILE A 45 -2.62 30.72 15.16
CA ILE A 45 -3.11 31.52 14.04
C ILE A 45 -4.63 31.63 14.21
N LYS A 46 -5.09 32.78 14.70
CA LYS A 46 -6.52 33.11 14.77
C LYS A 46 -6.99 33.57 13.39
N LEU A 47 -7.42 32.61 12.57
CA LEU A 47 -8.07 32.91 11.29
C LEU A 47 -9.52 33.34 11.53
N SER A 48 -9.98 34.37 10.82
CA SER A 48 -11.39 34.72 10.80
C SER A 48 -12.19 33.64 10.06
N PRO A 49 -13.50 33.49 10.33
CA PRO A 49 -14.36 32.57 9.58
C PRO A 49 -14.33 32.82 8.07
N GLN A 50 -14.19 34.09 7.66
CA GLN A 50 -14.07 34.46 6.25
C GLN A 50 -12.73 33.99 5.67
N ALA A 51 -11.62 34.23 6.37
CA ALA A 51 -10.30 33.77 5.92
C ALA A 51 -10.25 32.23 5.77
N LEU A 52 -10.90 31.48 6.67
CA LEU A 52 -11.03 30.03 6.54
C LEU A 52 -11.81 29.61 5.29
N ARG A 53 -12.90 30.31 4.96
CA ARG A 53 -13.67 30.05 3.74
C ARG A 53 -12.84 30.36 2.50
N ASP A 54 -12.16 31.50 2.48
CA ASP A 54 -11.35 31.91 1.33
C ASP A 54 -10.20 30.92 1.10
N ILE A 55 -9.52 30.48 2.16
CA ILE A 55 -8.51 29.42 2.09
C ILE A 55 -9.11 28.11 1.57
N SER A 56 -10.27 27.70 2.09
CA SER A 56 -10.92 26.47 1.63
C SER A 56 -11.32 26.52 0.16
N ALA A 57 -11.76 27.69 -0.32
CA ALA A 57 -12.13 27.92 -1.72
C ALA A 57 -10.91 27.93 -2.63
N GLU A 58 -9.80 28.53 -2.18
CA GLU A 58 -8.51 28.50 -2.87
C GLU A 58 -7.99 27.07 -3.00
N ILE A 59 -7.94 26.33 -1.88
CA ILE A 59 -7.50 24.93 -1.86
C ILE A 59 -8.40 24.10 -2.78
N SER A 60 -9.72 24.29 -2.70
CA SER A 60 -10.65 23.56 -3.55
C SER A 60 -10.43 23.89 -5.03
N ARG A 61 -10.11 25.13 -5.39
CA ARG A 61 -9.86 25.50 -6.78
C ARG A 61 -8.53 24.95 -7.31
N GLU A 62 -7.48 25.01 -6.50
CA GLU A 62 -6.12 24.63 -6.90
C GLU A 62 -5.90 23.11 -6.87
N PHE A 63 -6.48 22.46 -5.86
CA PHE A 63 -6.31 21.04 -5.57
C PHE A 63 -7.58 20.20 -5.80
N ALA A 64 -8.66 20.78 -6.34
CA ALA A 64 -9.75 19.96 -6.87
C ALA A 64 -9.17 18.91 -7.83
N PRO A 65 -9.69 17.67 -7.80
CA PRO A 65 -9.35 16.68 -8.80
C PRO A 65 -9.63 17.27 -10.18
N LYS A 66 -8.57 17.63 -10.89
CA LYS A 66 -8.69 18.05 -12.28
C LYS A 66 -9.14 16.81 -13.02
N HIS A 67 -10.38 16.80 -13.50
CA HIS A 67 -10.85 15.84 -14.49
C HIS A 67 -10.10 16.11 -15.81
N SER A 68 -8.79 15.87 -15.83
CA SER A 68 -8.08 15.73 -17.09
C SER A 68 -8.69 14.54 -17.80
N MET A 69 -8.92 14.69 -19.11
CA MET A 69 -9.37 13.60 -19.97
C MET A 69 -8.53 12.36 -19.66
N ALA A 70 -9.23 11.27 -19.35
CA ALA A 70 -8.73 10.02 -18.77
C ALA A 70 -7.34 9.62 -19.27
N GLU A 71 -6.31 10.04 -18.54
CA GLU A 71 -4.96 9.54 -18.73
C GLU A 71 -4.95 8.04 -18.38
N ALA A 72 -4.25 7.25 -19.18
CA ALA A 72 -4.08 5.84 -18.86
C ALA A 72 -3.23 5.73 -17.58
N LYS A 73 -3.76 5.10 -16.54
CA LYS A 73 -3.07 4.91 -15.27
C LYS A 73 -3.19 3.46 -14.85
N LEU A 74 -2.15 2.96 -14.19
CA LEU A 74 -2.10 1.63 -13.60
C LEU A 74 -1.51 1.77 -12.20
N VAL A 75 -2.14 1.16 -11.20
CA VAL A 75 -1.71 1.22 -9.80
C VAL A 75 -1.80 -0.17 -9.19
N LEU A 76 -0.77 -0.54 -8.45
CA LEU A 76 -0.70 -1.77 -7.66
C LEU A 76 -0.86 -1.45 -6.18
N LEU A 77 -1.73 -2.23 -5.52
CA LEU A 77 -1.94 -2.19 -4.08
C LEU A 77 -1.70 -3.58 -3.49
N PRO A 78 -0.93 -3.69 -2.40
CA PRO A 78 -0.82 -4.93 -1.66
C PRO A 78 -2.14 -5.19 -0.94
N VAL A 79 -2.62 -6.43 -0.95
CA VAL A 79 -3.81 -6.83 -0.18
C VAL A 79 -3.43 -7.85 0.87
N ASP A 80 -2.71 -8.89 0.48
CA ASP A 80 -2.14 -9.87 1.39
C ASP A 80 -0.87 -10.48 0.77
N PRO A 81 -0.14 -11.36 1.48
CA PRO A 81 1.10 -11.96 0.97
C PRO A 81 1.01 -12.68 -0.36
N GLN A 82 -0.19 -13.14 -0.74
CA GLN A 82 -0.46 -13.93 -1.92
C GLN A 82 -1.21 -13.15 -3.00
N HIS A 83 -1.74 -11.97 -2.68
CA HIS A 83 -2.61 -11.23 -3.59
C HIS A 83 -2.21 -9.75 -3.72
N ILE A 84 -2.11 -9.30 -4.97
CA ILE A 84 -1.95 -7.89 -5.35
C ILE A 84 -3.22 -7.46 -6.08
N HIS A 85 -3.74 -6.27 -5.77
CA HIS A 85 -4.77 -5.65 -6.57
C HIS A 85 -4.16 -4.69 -7.59
N ALA A 86 -4.48 -4.90 -8.86
CA ALA A 86 -4.19 -3.98 -9.94
C ALA A 86 -5.44 -3.16 -10.27
N TYR A 87 -5.30 -1.84 -10.34
CA TYR A 87 -6.33 -0.90 -10.77
C TYR A 87 -5.83 -0.15 -11.99
N TRP A 88 -6.69 0.00 -13.00
CA TRP A 88 -6.32 0.76 -14.18
C TRP A 88 -7.44 1.65 -14.69
N THR A 89 -7.04 2.77 -15.27
CA THR A 89 -7.86 3.56 -16.19
C THR A 89 -7.20 3.49 -17.55
N LEU A 90 -7.98 3.21 -18.58
CA LEU A 90 -7.50 3.16 -19.96
C LEU A 90 -8.18 4.25 -20.77
N THR A 91 -7.49 4.73 -21.79
CA THR A 91 -8.06 5.71 -22.73
C THR A 91 -9.13 5.03 -23.61
N THR A 92 -10.07 5.81 -24.16
CA THR A 92 -11.13 5.33 -25.07
C THR A 92 -10.65 4.39 -26.20
N PRO A 93 -9.52 4.64 -26.90
CA PRO A 93 -9.03 3.69 -27.90
C PRO A 93 -8.60 2.34 -27.30
N GLN A 94 -8.01 2.33 -26.09
CA GLN A 94 -7.60 1.11 -25.39
C GLN A 94 -8.81 0.32 -24.87
N MET A 95 -9.86 0.99 -24.38
CA MET A 95 -11.14 0.34 -24.04
C MET A 95 -11.80 -0.28 -25.28
N THR A 96 -11.76 0.39 -26.41
CA THR A 96 -12.32 -0.15 -27.67
C THR A 96 -11.61 -1.44 -28.08
N THR A 97 -10.31 -1.58 -27.80
CA THR A 97 -9.55 -2.81 -28.03
C THR A 97 -9.99 -3.94 -27.09
N LEU A 98 -10.25 -3.65 -25.82
CA LEU A 98 -10.83 -4.61 -24.86
C LEU A 98 -12.19 -5.14 -25.32
N SER A 99 -13.09 -4.25 -25.74
CA SER A 99 -14.44 -4.65 -26.18
C SER A 99 -14.44 -5.43 -27.51
N LYS A 100 -13.39 -5.27 -28.33
CA LYS A 100 -13.26 -5.92 -29.65
C LYS A 100 -12.27 -7.09 -29.65
N ALA A 101 -11.77 -7.52 -28.49
CA ALA A 101 -10.77 -8.56 -28.36
C ALA A 101 -11.27 -9.88 -28.98
N THR A 102 -10.92 -10.09 -30.26
CA THR A 102 -11.11 -11.32 -31.02
C THR A 102 -9.74 -11.99 -31.09
N ASN A 103 -9.59 -13.14 -30.42
CA ASN A 103 -8.48 -14.10 -30.28
C ASN A 103 -6.99 -13.68 -30.38
N ASN A 104 -6.59 -12.60 -31.05
CA ASN A 104 -5.20 -12.21 -31.31
C ASN A 104 -4.85 -10.77 -30.86
N LYS A 105 -5.72 -10.08 -30.11
CA LYS A 105 -5.51 -8.68 -29.66
C LYS A 105 -5.93 -8.44 -28.20
N ALA A 106 -5.87 -9.48 -27.37
CA ALA A 106 -6.20 -9.34 -25.96
C ALA A 106 -5.13 -8.50 -25.23
N LEU A 107 -5.57 -7.66 -24.30
CA LEU A 107 -4.66 -6.99 -23.37
C LEU A 107 -4.24 -7.96 -22.28
N THR A 108 -2.97 -7.89 -21.90
CA THR A 108 -2.40 -8.68 -20.81
C THR A 108 -1.71 -7.78 -19.81
N LEU A 109 -1.86 -8.12 -18.53
CA LEU A 109 -1.16 -7.52 -17.41
C LEU A 109 0.08 -8.36 -17.14
N ARG A 110 1.26 -7.84 -17.47
CA ARG A 110 2.53 -8.48 -17.17
C ARG A 110 3.05 -8.00 -15.84
N ILE A 111 3.41 -8.93 -14.97
CA ILE A 111 3.93 -8.66 -13.62
C ILE A 111 5.40 -9.02 -13.57
N TYR A 112 6.23 -8.05 -13.19
CA TYR A 112 7.65 -8.20 -12.94
C TYR A 112 7.87 -8.31 -11.44
N SER A 113 8.75 -9.24 -11.06
CA SER A 113 9.23 -9.40 -9.70
C SER A 113 10.75 -9.34 -9.67
N GLU A 114 11.26 -8.47 -8.80
CA GLU A 114 12.69 -8.23 -8.61
C GLU A 114 13.03 -8.31 -7.13
N THR A 115 14.23 -8.79 -6.81
CA THR A 115 14.76 -8.72 -5.44
C THR A 115 15.60 -7.45 -5.31
N PRO A 116 15.34 -6.57 -4.32
CA PRO A 116 16.12 -5.37 -4.09
C PRO A 116 17.55 -5.78 -3.75
N THR A 117 18.46 -5.57 -4.69
CA THR A 117 19.81 -6.11 -4.63
C THR A 117 20.71 -5.06 -3.99
N ILE A 118 21.02 -5.20 -2.70
CA ILE A 118 21.92 -4.25 -2.01
C ILE A 118 23.40 -4.66 -2.21
N HIS A 119 23.70 -5.96 -2.37
CA HIS A 119 25.10 -6.46 -2.48
C HIS A 119 25.33 -7.72 -3.35
N ALA A 120 24.35 -8.18 -4.13
CA ALA A 120 24.50 -9.41 -4.94
C ALA A 120 24.51 -9.10 -6.46
N THR A 121 24.91 -10.09 -7.27
CA THR A 121 24.78 -10.04 -8.72
C THR A 121 23.31 -9.87 -9.12
N PRO A 122 22.98 -9.02 -10.11
CA PRO A 122 21.61 -8.79 -10.54
C PRO A 122 20.98 -10.10 -11.02
N GLN A 123 20.02 -10.61 -10.27
CA GLN A 123 19.22 -11.77 -10.67
C GLN A 123 18.24 -11.31 -11.75
N PRO A 124 18.00 -12.10 -12.83
CA PRO A 124 17.04 -11.71 -13.86
C PRO A 124 15.64 -11.54 -13.27
N ALA A 125 14.98 -10.43 -13.62
CA ALA A 125 13.60 -10.17 -13.25
C ALA A 125 12.71 -11.34 -13.72
N THR A 126 11.98 -11.95 -12.78
CA THR A 126 11.04 -13.02 -13.09
C THR A 126 9.69 -12.39 -13.38
N TRP A 127 9.03 -12.81 -14.47
CA TRP A 127 7.75 -12.24 -14.89
C TRP A 127 6.70 -13.30 -15.23
N PHE A 128 5.43 -12.90 -15.17
CA PHE A 128 4.30 -13.70 -15.62
C PHE A 128 3.17 -12.80 -16.15
N ASP A 129 2.33 -13.35 -17.02
CA ASP A 129 1.23 -12.63 -17.67
C ASP A 129 -0.13 -13.06 -17.11
N VAL A 130 -1.04 -12.10 -16.99
CA VAL A 130 -2.43 -12.28 -16.57
C VAL A 130 -3.34 -11.67 -17.64
N ALA A 131 -4.35 -12.41 -18.09
CA ALA A 131 -5.30 -11.89 -19.06
C ALA A 131 -6.19 -10.80 -18.43
N ILE A 132 -6.35 -9.69 -19.14
CA ILE A 132 -7.29 -8.62 -18.76
C ILE A 132 -8.63 -8.89 -19.44
N HIS A 133 -9.68 -8.95 -18.64
CA HIS A 133 -11.04 -9.11 -19.14
C HIS A 133 -11.68 -7.74 -19.40
N ALA A 134 -12.66 -7.69 -20.32
CA ALA A 134 -13.26 -6.44 -20.80
C ALA A 134 -13.95 -5.60 -19.72
N GLU A 135 -14.36 -6.21 -18.61
CA GLU A 135 -14.89 -5.60 -17.39
C GLU A 135 -14.38 -6.47 -16.22
N PRO A 136 -13.71 -5.95 -15.16
CA PRO A 136 -13.68 -4.57 -14.64
C PRO A 136 -12.33 -3.84 -14.83
N THR A 137 -12.27 -2.55 -14.49
CA THR A 137 -11.06 -1.69 -14.40
C THR A 137 -10.07 -2.08 -13.30
N GLN A 138 -10.21 -3.29 -12.77
CA GLN A 138 -9.45 -3.81 -11.65
C GLN A 138 -9.40 -5.33 -11.70
N GLN A 139 -8.34 -5.90 -11.15
CA GLN A 139 -8.20 -7.35 -11.01
C GLN A 139 -7.33 -7.68 -9.80
N THR A 140 -7.79 -8.67 -9.04
CA THR A 140 -6.97 -9.33 -8.04
C THR A 140 -6.09 -10.35 -8.74
N VAL A 141 -4.77 -10.23 -8.53
CA VAL A 141 -3.79 -11.14 -9.07
C VAL A 141 -3.22 -11.97 -7.93
N ARG A 142 -3.33 -13.29 -8.06
CA ARG A 142 -2.65 -14.23 -7.18
C ARG A 142 -1.19 -14.38 -7.62
N LEU A 143 -0.29 -14.13 -6.69
CA LEU A 143 1.14 -14.34 -6.87
C LEU A 143 1.46 -15.85 -6.83
N PRO A 144 2.38 -16.34 -7.68
CA PRO A 144 2.89 -17.71 -7.58
C PRO A 144 3.52 -17.99 -6.21
N ASP A 145 3.27 -19.18 -5.67
CA ASP A 145 3.77 -19.60 -4.34
C ASP A 145 5.32 -19.55 -4.26
N THR A 146 6.01 -19.70 -5.40
CA THR A 146 7.46 -19.57 -5.51
C THR A 146 7.97 -18.15 -5.22
N LEU A 147 7.12 -17.13 -5.39
CA LEU A 147 7.45 -15.74 -5.10
C LEU A 147 7.09 -15.36 -3.66
N THR A 148 6.06 -15.97 -3.08
CA THR A 148 5.51 -15.60 -1.76
C THR A 148 6.19 -16.34 -0.60
N ASN A 149 6.72 -17.54 -0.85
CA ASN A 149 7.35 -18.37 0.21
C ASN A 149 8.83 -18.07 0.44
N THR A 150 9.41 -17.12 -0.31
CA THR A 150 10.78 -16.66 -0.08
C THR A 150 10.78 -15.50 0.92
N PRO A 151 11.57 -15.57 2.01
CA PRO A 151 11.61 -14.53 3.06
C PRO A 151 12.33 -13.23 2.63
N SER A 152 12.60 -13.06 1.33
CA SER A 152 13.28 -11.89 0.80
C SER A 152 12.27 -10.79 0.46
N ALA A 153 12.65 -9.53 0.71
CA ALA A 153 11.93 -8.39 0.17
C ALA A 153 11.86 -8.50 -1.36
N ARG A 154 10.74 -8.06 -1.96
CA ARG A 154 10.50 -8.11 -3.40
C ARG A 154 9.85 -6.81 -3.87
N LEU A 155 10.30 -6.34 -5.02
CA LEU A 155 9.70 -5.24 -5.74
C LEU A 155 8.83 -5.81 -6.86
N TYR A 156 7.57 -5.38 -6.88
CA TYR A 156 6.63 -5.71 -7.94
C TYR A 156 6.35 -4.49 -8.80
N ALA A 157 6.38 -4.67 -10.12
CA ALA A 157 5.92 -3.67 -11.08
C ALA A 157 5.07 -4.37 -12.14
N THR A 158 4.13 -3.66 -12.73
CA THR A 158 3.27 -4.22 -13.77
C THR A 158 3.16 -3.30 -14.97
N VAL A 159 2.87 -3.91 -16.10
CA VAL A 159 2.54 -3.21 -17.33
C VAL A 159 1.32 -3.82 -17.98
N ILE A 160 0.46 -2.98 -18.56
CA ILE A 160 -0.56 -3.44 -19.49
C ILE A 160 0.05 -3.40 -20.88
N ASN A 161 -0.01 -4.53 -21.57
CA ASN A 161 0.51 -4.66 -22.92
C ASN A 161 -0.49 -5.35 -23.85
N GLN A 162 -0.22 -5.26 -25.15
CA GLN A 162 -1.00 -5.92 -26.19
C GLN A 162 -0.06 -6.69 -27.12
N ALA A 163 -0.37 -7.96 -27.33
CA ALA A 163 0.28 -8.75 -28.37
C ALA A 163 -0.28 -8.36 -29.75
N ASN A 164 0.61 -8.05 -30.69
CA ASN A 164 0.26 -7.84 -32.09
C ASN A 164 0.42 -9.12 -32.90
N ALA A 165 -0.13 -9.14 -34.12
CA ALA A 165 -0.04 -10.28 -35.04
C ALA A 165 1.42 -10.71 -35.35
N ASP A 166 2.37 -9.78 -35.28
CA ASP A 166 3.80 -10.02 -35.50
C ASP A 166 4.55 -10.47 -34.23
N ASN A 167 3.83 -10.86 -33.18
CA ASN A 167 4.37 -11.20 -31.85
C ASN A 167 5.12 -10.04 -31.14
N ASN A 168 4.99 -8.83 -31.67
CA ASN A 168 5.51 -7.61 -31.04
C ASN A 168 4.55 -7.14 -29.91
N ILE A 169 5.12 -6.67 -28.81
CA ILE A 169 4.41 -6.24 -27.61
C ILE A 169 4.33 -4.72 -27.58
N THR A 170 3.12 -4.16 -27.62
CA THR A 170 2.90 -2.72 -27.43
C THR A 170 2.61 -2.43 -25.96
N LEU A 171 3.40 -1.55 -25.35
CA LEU A 171 3.21 -1.07 -23.98
C LEU A 171 2.12 0.02 -23.94
N HIS A 172 1.14 -0.13 -23.06
CA HIS A 172 0.03 0.80 -22.92
C HIS A 172 0.12 1.68 -21.68
N VAL A 173 0.48 1.08 -20.53
CA VAL A 173 0.65 1.80 -19.26
C VAL A 173 1.51 0.98 -18.30
N GLN A 174 2.25 1.66 -17.43
CA GLN A 174 3.08 1.07 -16.39
C GLN A 174 2.60 1.51 -15.00
N SER A 175 2.76 0.63 -14.01
CA SER A 175 2.39 0.90 -12.62
C SER A 175 3.48 1.61 -11.81
N ASN A 176 3.11 2.00 -10.59
CA ASN A 176 4.08 2.19 -9.51
C ASN A 176 4.84 0.90 -9.20
N THR A 177 6.00 1.04 -8.56
CA THR A 177 6.70 -0.08 -7.92
C THR A 177 6.12 -0.31 -6.54
N LEU A 178 5.78 -1.55 -6.23
CA LEU A 178 5.28 -2.00 -4.95
C LEU A 178 6.39 -2.74 -4.21
N ASP A 179 6.87 -2.17 -3.11
CA ASP A 179 7.78 -2.87 -2.20
C ASP A 179 6.97 -3.77 -1.27
N TYR A 180 7.26 -5.06 -1.34
CA TYR A 180 6.66 -6.07 -0.50
C TYR A 180 7.74 -6.76 0.31
N VAL A 181 7.67 -6.58 1.62
CA VAL A 181 8.49 -7.30 2.58
C VAL A 181 7.66 -8.49 3.06
N GLY A 182 8.01 -9.70 2.61
CA GLY A 182 7.41 -10.93 3.10
C GLY A 182 7.48 -10.97 4.62
N ASP A 183 6.37 -11.43 5.25
CA ASP A 183 6.08 -11.38 6.69
C ASP A 183 7.34 -11.49 7.54
N ARG A 184 7.97 -10.34 7.81
CA ARG A 184 8.93 -10.24 8.90
C ARG A 184 8.04 -10.36 10.11
N HIS A 185 8.27 -11.41 10.91
CA HIS A 185 7.88 -11.36 12.30
C HIS A 185 8.09 -9.92 12.79
N ALA A 186 7.02 -9.23 13.13
CA ALA A 186 7.01 -7.81 13.50
C ALA A 186 7.83 -7.51 14.77
N THR A 187 8.62 -8.48 15.25
CA THR A 187 9.48 -8.42 16.42
C THR A 187 10.84 -7.76 16.16
N ASP A 188 11.33 -7.69 14.92
CA ASP A 188 12.70 -7.20 14.68
C ASP A 188 12.85 -5.68 14.53
N LEU A 189 11.76 -4.92 14.44
CA LEU A 189 11.85 -3.45 14.37
C LEU A 189 11.89 -2.74 15.74
N CYS A 190 11.84 -3.48 16.85
CA CYS A 190 11.92 -2.91 18.21
C CYS A 190 13.27 -3.11 18.93
N GLU A 191 14.15 -4.01 18.46
CA GLU A 191 15.42 -4.31 19.13
C GLU A 191 16.55 -3.31 18.79
N GLU A 192 16.49 -2.63 17.64
CA GLU A 192 17.60 -1.76 17.20
C GLU A 192 17.68 -0.42 17.99
N PHE A 193 16.60 -0.01 18.67
CA PHE A 193 16.60 1.21 19.49
C PHE A 193 17.06 1.02 20.94
N LYS A 194 17.27 -0.22 21.42
CA LYS A 194 17.72 -0.46 22.80
C LYS A 194 19.24 -0.48 22.97
N SER A 195 20.01 -0.60 21.90
CA SER A 195 21.48 -0.75 21.99
C SER A 195 22.26 0.57 22.02
N SER A 196 21.61 1.74 21.89
CA SER A 196 22.29 3.04 21.84
C SER A 196 22.15 3.93 23.09
N SER A 197 21.52 3.47 24.19
CA SER A 197 21.55 4.22 25.45
C SER A 197 22.75 3.83 26.33
N SER A 198 23.96 4.09 25.83
CA SER A 198 25.15 4.17 26.68
C SER A 198 25.07 5.46 27.51
N SER A 199 24.92 5.34 28.83
CA SER A 199 24.82 6.47 29.76
C SER A 199 26.11 7.31 29.77
N PRO A 200 26.03 8.65 29.86
CA PRO A 200 27.19 9.47 30.15
C PRO A 200 27.54 9.36 31.65
N HIS A 201 28.74 8.87 31.93
CA HIS A 201 29.35 8.85 33.26
C HIS A 201 29.74 10.29 33.65
N TYR A 202 28.96 10.95 34.51
CA TYR A 202 29.31 12.25 35.07
C TYR A 202 30.26 12.04 36.25
N SER A 203 31.53 12.42 36.11
CA SER A 203 32.52 12.41 37.20
C SER A 203 32.64 13.83 37.76
N GLY A 204 32.00 14.05 38.91
CA GLY A 204 32.15 15.28 39.69
C GLY A 204 33.50 15.28 40.41
N LYS A 205 34.40 16.18 40.04
CA LYS A 205 35.55 16.56 40.88
C LYS A 205 35.18 17.79 41.71
N THR A 206 34.91 17.56 42.98
CA THR A 206 35.09 18.56 44.05
C THR A 206 36.54 18.48 44.53
N GLY A 207 37.23 19.62 44.58
CA GLY A 207 38.58 19.72 45.16
C GLY A 207 38.87 21.18 45.51
N LEU A 208 39.11 21.39 46.81
CA LEU A 208 39.41 22.64 47.52
C LEU A 208 40.39 23.60 46.84
#